data_AF-A0A1J3JLG0-F1
#
_entry.id   AF-A0A1J3JLG0-F1
#
_cell.length_a   1.000
_cell.length_b   1.000
_cell.length_c   1.000
_cell.angle_alpha   90.00
_cell.angle_beta   90.00
_cell.angle_gamma   90.00
#
_symmetry.space_group_name_H-M   'P 1'
#
loop_
_entity.id
_entity.type
_entity.pdbx_description
1 polymer ?
#
loop_
_entity_poly.entity_id
_entity_poly.type
_entity_poly.pdbx_seq_one_letter_code
_entity_poly.pdbx_strand_id
1 'polypeptide(L)'
;QVWVDYDGLSNRIDVTMAPFNEDKPARPLVSAVRDLSSVIRQEMFVGFSSATDSVISEHYVLGWSFRVKGKAPPLALSNLPNFPELEPPGIQIPLGSLTPREALITLFLVSFFLFFSHILVVRCIVSRRKKFAEEIEDWE
;
A
#
# COMPACT_ATOMS: atom_id res chain seq x y z
N GLN A 1 16.64 -7.18 -9.40
CA GLN A 1 17.02 -7.18 -10.83
C GLN A 1 16.23 -8.26 -11.56
N VAL A 2 15.81 -7.98 -12.79
CA VAL A 2 15.02 -8.91 -13.62
C VAL A 2 15.59 -8.92 -15.03
N TRP A 3 15.74 -10.11 -15.60
CA TRP A 3 16.12 -10.33 -16.99
C TRP A 3 15.03 -11.11 -17.70
N VAL A 4 14.65 -10.65 -18.88
CA VAL A 4 13.68 -11.31 -19.76
C VAL A 4 14.36 -11.53 -21.09
N ASP A 5 14.63 -12.79 -21.42
CA ASP A 5 15.27 -13.19 -22.67
C ASP A 5 14.31 -14.01 -23.52
N TYR A 6 14.24 -13.71 -24.82
CA TYR A 6 13.55 -14.52 -25.79
C TYR A 6 14.54 -15.05 -26.83
N ASP A 7 14.62 -16.37 -26.96
CA ASP A 7 15.36 -17.04 -28.02
C ASP A 7 14.39 -17.47 -29.13
N GLY A 8 14.46 -16.77 -30.28
CA GLY A 8 13.61 -17.05 -31.44
C GLY A 8 13.95 -18.34 -32.20
N LEU A 9 15.09 -18.98 -31.93
CA LEU A 9 15.40 -20.29 -32.53
C LEU A 9 14.71 -21.43 -31.77
N SER A 10 14.72 -21.36 -30.44
CA SER A 10 14.06 -22.35 -29.58
C SER A 10 12.65 -21.94 -29.14
N ASN A 11 12.18 -20.77 -29.58
CA ASN A 11 10.92 -20.15 -29.15
C ASN A 11 10.77 -20.13 -27.63
N ARG A 12 11.87 -19.88 -26.90
CA ARG A 12 11.90 -19.96 -25.44
C ARG A 12 12.00 -18.58 -24.82
N ILE A 13 11.14 -18.35 -23.83
CA ILE A 13 11.13 -17.17 -22.97
C ILE A 13 11.69 -17.60 -21.62
N ASP A 14 12.78 -16.99 -21.20
CA ASP A 14 13.40 -17.22 -19.89
C ASP A 14 13.34 -15.94 -19.07
N VAL A 15 12.76 -16.03 -17.88
CA VAL A 15 12.70 -14.94 -16.90
C VAL A 15 13.57 -15.30 -15.72
N THR A 16 14.59 -14.48 -15.48
CA THR A 16 15.51 -14.64 -14.35
C THR A 16 15.38 -13.45 -13.41
N MET A 17 15.48 -13.67 -12.11
CA MET A 17 15.39 -12.63 -11.10
C MET A 17 16.42 -12.87 -10.00
N ALA A 18 17.01 -11.79 -9.50
CA ALA A 18 17.92 -11.79 -8.36
C ALA A 18 17.78 -10.49 -7.56
N PRO A 19 18.23 -10.45 -6.30
CA PRO A 19 18.33 -9.20 -5.55
C PRO A 19 19.17 -8.13 -6.26
N PHE A 20 19.09 -6.89 -5.76
CA PHE A 20 19.92 -5.81 -6.27
C PHE A 20 21.40 -6.09 -5.98
N ASN A 21 22.27 -5.83 -6.96
CA ASN A 21 23.73 -6.06 -6.88
C ASN A 21 24.18 -7.53 -6.80
N GLU A 22 23.30 -8.47 -7.15
CA GLU A 22 23.61 -9.89 -7.30
C GLU A 22 23.77 -10.27 -8.79
N ASP A 23 24.60 -11.27 -9.08
CA ASP A 23 24.78 -11.79 -10.42
C ASP A 23 23.52 -12.51 -10.94
N LYS A 24 23.36 -12.56 -12.27
CA LYS A 24 22.25 -13.29 -12.91
C LYS A 24 22.39 -14.80 -12.62
N PRO A 25 21.41 -15.44 -11.97
CA PRO A 25 21.42 -16.88 -11.73
C PRO A 25 21.48 -17.70 -13.03
N ALA A 26 22.17 -18.84 -12.98
CA ALA A 26 22.25 -19.75 -14.12
C ALA A 26 20.90 -20.41 -14.45
N ARG A 27 20.05 -20.62 -13.44
CA ARG A 27 18.72 -21.22 -13.61
C ARG A 27 17.66 -20.12 -13.66
N PRO A 28 16.83 -20.04 -14.71
CA PRO A 28 15.73 -19.08 -14.75
C PRO A 28 14.67 -19.42 -13.70
N LEU A 29 13.98 -18.39 -13.21
CA LEU A 29 12.87 -18.54 -12.28
C LEU A 29 11.64 -19.10 -12.99
N VAL A 30 11.37 -18.61 -14.21
CA VAL A 30 10.28 -19.05 -15.08
C VAL A 30 10.82 -19.27 -16.49
N SER A 31 10.40 -20.37 -17.13
CA SER A 31 10.74 -20.68 -18.51
C SER A 31 9.51 -21.19 -19.26
N ALA A 32 9.31 -20.73 -20.50
CA ALA A 32 8.19 -21.16 -21.33
C ALA A 32 8.60 -21.25 -22.81
N VAL A 33 8.17 -22.32 -23.49
CA VAL A 33 8.34 -22.47 -24.94
C VAL A 33 7.08 -21.99 -25.65
N ARG A 34 7.12 -20.81 -26.26
CA ARG A 34 6.02 -20.18 -26.98
C ARG A 34 6.54 -19.44 -28.20
N ASP A 35 5.98 -19.77 -29.35
CA ASP A 35 6.26 -19.06 -30.59
C ASP A 35 5.54 -17.70 -30.59
N LEU A 36 6.33 -16.62 -30.56
CA LEU A 36 5.84 -15.24 -30.58
C LEU A 36 5.72 -14.66 -32.00
N SER A 37 6.02 -15.42 -33.05
CA SER A 37 6.01 -14.96 -34.45
C SER A 37 4.66 -14.43 -34.91
N SER A 38 3.56 -14.92 -34.34
CA SER A 38 2.20 -14.47 -34.63
C SER A 38 1.81 -13.17 -33.92
N VAL A 39 2.54 -12.79 -32.87
CA VAL A 39 2.22 -11.64 -32.00
C VAL A 39 3.18 -10.48 -32.25
N ILE A 40 4.48 -10.76 -32.42
CA ILE A 40 5.49 -9.74 -32.67
C ILE A 40 5.45 -9.30 -34.13
N ARG A 41 5.20 -8.01 -34.34
CA ARG A 41 5.20 -7.37 -35.68
C ARG A 41 6.55 -6.74 -35.98
N GLN A 42 6.71 -6.20 -37.19
CA GLN A 42 7.92 -5.50 -37.63
C GLN A 42 8.26 -4.31 -36.72
N GLU A 43 7.25 -3.56 -36.30
CA GLU A 43 7.39 -2.41 -35.42
C GLU A 43 6.52 -2.61 -34.19
N MET A 44 7.14 -2.51 -33.02
CA MET A 44 6.51 -2.73 -31.72
C MET A 44 7.13 -1.78 -30.71
N PHE A 45 6.38 -1.45 -29.66
CA PHE A 45 6.87 -0.70 -28.52
C PHE A 45 7.07 -1.63 -27.34
N VAL A 46 8.11 -1.36 -26.56
CA VAL A 46 8.41 -2.09 -25.33
C VAL A 46 8.52 -1.10 -24.18
N GLY A 47 8.07 -1.52 -23.00
CA GLY A 47 8.07 -0.68 -21.83
C GLY A 47 7.53 -1.43 -20.62
N PHE A 48 7.24 -0.67 -19.57
CA PHE A 48 6.72 -1.19 -18.31
C PHE A 48 5.31 -0.67 -18.07
N SER A 49 4.51 -1.48 -17.41
CA SER A 49 3.19 -1.09 -16.90
C SER A 49 3.06 -1.65 -15.48
N SER A 50 2.40 -0.90 -14.62
CA SER A 50 2.05 -1.35 -13.27
C SER A 50 0.69 -0.76 -12.88
N ALA A 51 0.02 -1.42 -11.95
CA ALA A 51 -1.25 -1.00 -11.39
C ALA A 51 -1.19 -1.16 -9.87
N THR A 52 -1.84 -0.24 -9.16
CA THR A 52 -2.19 -0.40 -7.75
C THR A 52 -3.62 -0.91 -7.66
N ASP A 53 -3.87 -1.81 -6.72
CA ASP A 53 -5.22 -2.30 -6.42
C ASP A 53 -5.56 -1.93 -4.97
N SER A 54 -6.07 -2.86 -4.18
CA SER A 54 -6.55 -2.63 -2.81
C SER A 54 -5.48 -2.18 -1.82
N VAL A 55 -4.20 -2.36 -2.16
CA VAL A 55 -3.05 -1.93 -1.35
C VAL A 55 -2.26 -0.89 -2.13
N ILE A 56 -1.97 0.25 -1.49
CA ILE A 56 -1.10 1.29 -2.06
C ILE A 56 0.31 0.72 -2.17
N SER A 57 0.83 0.66 -3.39
CA SER A 57 2.18 0.19 -3.68
C SER A 57 2.84 1.09 -4.72
N GLU A 58 4.08 1.50 -4.44
CA GLU A 58 4.87 2.30 -5.36
C GLU A 58 5.71 1.41 -6.27
N HIS A 59 5.81 1.79 -7.55
CA HIS A 59 6.49 0.98 -8.57
C HIS A 59 7.51 1.84 -9.30
N TYR A 60 8.80 1.59 -9.04
CA TYR A 60 9.90 2.36 -9.62
C TYR A 60 10.75 1.50 -10.56
N VAL A 61 11.09 2.07 -11.73
CA VAL A 61 12.08 1.53 -12.65
C VAL A 61 13.32 2.41 -12.57
N LEU A 62 14.34 1.97 -11.82
CA LEU A 62 15.57 2.75 -11.63
C LEU A 62 16.43 2.82 -12.89
N GLY A 63 16.36 1.80 -13.75
CA GLY A 63 17.10 1.71 -14.99
C GLY A 63 16.69 0.47 -15.78
N TRP A 64 16.85 0.54 -17.09
CA TRP A 64 16.58 -0.58 -17.99
C TRP A 64 17.45 -0.48 -19.24
N SER A 65 17.71 -1.64 -19.83
CA SER A 65 18.47 -1.79 -21.07
C SER A 65 17.74 -2.77 -21.96
N PHE A 66 17.66 -2.48 -23.26
CA PHE A 66 16.97 -3.32 -24.22
C PHE A 66 17.81 -3.52 -25.47
N ARG A 67 17.77 -4.74 -26.03
CA ARG A 67 18.38 -5.05 -27.33
C ARG A 67 17.60 -6.15 -28.03
N VAL A 68 17.39 -5.96 -29.34
CA VAL A 68 16.88 -6.98 -30.25
C VAL A 68 18.06 -7.63 -30.98
N LYS A 69 18.01 -8.95 -31.22
CA LYS A 69 19.08 -9.70 -31.91
C LYS A 69 20.45 -9.58 -31.22
N GLY A 70 20.48 -9.83 -29.92
CA GLY A 70 21.71 -9.86 -29.14
C GLY A 70 21.44 -9.72 -27.65
N LYS A 71 22.51 -9.63 -26.86
CA LYS A 71 22.42 -9.40 -25.41
C LYS A 71 22.33 -7.90 -25.12
N ALA A 72 21.38 -7.50 -24.28
CA ALA A 72 21.29 -6.12 -23.82
C ALA A 72 22.59 -5.69 -23.10
N PRO A 73 23.06 -4.45 -23.28
CA PRO A 73 24.20 -3.94 -22.53
C PRO A 73 23.93 -4.01 -21.02
N PRO A 74 24.92 -4.39 -20.19
CA PRO A 74 24.74 -4.38 -18.74
C PRO A 74 24.51 -2.95 -18.24
N LEU A 75 23.65 -2.81 -17.25
CA LEU A 75 23.45 -1.55 -16.55
C LEU A 75 24.61 -1.30 -15.59
N ALA A 76 25.14 -0.08 -15.58
CA ALA A 76 26.07 0.36 -14.55
C ALA A 76 25.29 0.61 -13.25
N LEU A 77 25.12 -0.45 -12.44
CA LEU A 77 24.31 -0.40 -11.21
C LEU A 77 24.75 0.69 -10.24
N SER A 78 26.05 0.99 -10.20
CA SER A 78 26.64 2.07 -9.38
C SER A 78 26.16 3.48 -9.78
N ASN A 79 25.66 3.65 -11.00
CA ASN A 79 25.23 4.94 -11.54
C ASN A 79 23.71 5.10 -11.46
N LEU A 80 22.98 4.10 -10.97
CA LEU A 80 21.53 4.19 -10.80
C LEU A 80 21.21 5.13 -9.64
N PRO A 81 20.12 5.90 -9.72
CA PRO A 81 19.67 6.70 -8.59
C PRO A 81 19.32 5.78 -7.43
N ASN A 82 19.55 6.26 -6.20
CA ASN A 82 19.08 5.58 -5.01
C ASN A 82 17.55 5.52 -5.02
N PHE A 83 16.99 4.50 -4.37
CA PHE A 83 15.57 4.49 -4.08
C PHE A 83 15.20 5.77 -3.33
N PRO A 84 14.06 6.42 -3.68
CA PRO A 84 13.53 7.45 -2.81
C PRO A 84 13.41 6.85 -1.42
N GLU A 85 13.98 7.52 -0.43
CA GLU A 85 13.85 7.10 0.96
C GLU A 85 12.35 7.12 1.26
N LEU A 86 11.77 5.93 1.38
CA LEU A 86 10.42 5.77 1.87
C LEU A 86 10.48 6.34 3.27
N GLU A 87 10.02 7.58 3.46
CA GLU A 87 9.70 8.03 4.79
C GLU A 87 8.82 6.93 5.37
N PRO A 88 9.23 6.27 6.49
CA PRO A 88 8.40 5.25 7.10
C PRO A 88 7.03 5.89 7.22
N PRO A 89 5.94 5.22 6.79
CA PRO A 89 4.63 5.84 6.73
C PRO A 89 4.48 6.51 8.07
N GLY A 90 4.59 7.84 8.06
CA GLY A 90 4.46 8.60 9.29
C GLY A 90 3.17 8.02 9.85
N ILE A 91 3.16 7.66 11.13
CA ILE A 91 1.91 7.29 11.79
C ILE A 91 1.06 8.56 11.66
N GLN A 92 0.40 8.70 10.52
CA GLN A 92 -0.64 9.64 10.22
C GLN A 92 -1.80 8.97 10.93
N ILE A 93 -1.75 9.05 12.26
CA ILE A 93 -2.96 9.30 13.02
C ILE A 93 -3.63 10.40 12.19
N PRO A 94 -4.79 10.17 11.57
CA PRO A 94 -5.46 11.17 10.76
C PRO A 94 -6.07 12.18 11.72
N LEU A 95 -5.23 12.87 12.49
CA LEU A 95 -5.61 13.97 13.36
C LEU A 95 -5.70 15.26 12.53
N GLY A 96 -5.12 15.28 11.33
CA GLY A 96 -5.04 16.47 10.47
C GLY A 96 -5.91 16.45 9.20
N SER A 97 -6.60 15.35 8.86
CA SER A 97 -7.36 15.25 7.59
C SER A 97 -8.88 15.37 7.76
N LEU A 98 -9.38 15.92 8.87
CA LEU A 98 -10.79 16.28 8.93
C LEU A 98 -10.96 17.60 8.18
N THR A 99 -11.70 17.55 7.07
CA THR A 99 -12.21 18.79 6.48
C THR A 99 -13.00 19.56 7.56
N PRO A 100 -13.07 20.91 7.51
CA PRO A 100 -13.74 21.71 8.55
C PRO A 100 -15.16 21.23 8.88
N ARG A 101 -15.82 20.59 7.91
CA ARG A 101 -17.15 19.97 8.04
C ARG A 101 -17.14 18.74 8.96
N GLU A 102 -16.19 17.83 8.82
CA GLU A 102 -16.11 16.61 9.64
C GLU A 102 -15.71 16.92 11.08
N ALA A 103 -14.88 17.95 11.30
CA ALA A 103 -14.52 18.42 12.63
C ALA A 103 -15.73 18.99 13.39
N LEU A 104 -16.61 19.72 12.69
CA LEU A 104 -17.84 20.27 13.28
C LEU A 104 -18.81 19.15 13.68
N ILE A 105 -18.99 18.14 12.83
CA ILE A 105 -19.85 16.99 13.13
C ILE A 105 -19.32 16.21 14.35
N THR A 106 -18.01 15.95 14.38
CA THR A 106 -17.37 15.23 15.48
C THR A 106 -17.50 16.00 16.80
N LEU A 107 -17.27 17.32 16.79
CA LEU A 107 -17.43 18.18 17.97
C LEU A 107 -18.88 18.19 18.48
N PHE A 108 -19.85 18.24 17.56
CA PHE A 108 -21.27 18.21 17.92
C PHE A 108 -21.67 16.89 18.59
N LEU A 109 -21.22 15.76 18.04
CA LEU A 109 -21.49 14.43 18.61
C LEU A 109 -20.87 14.27 19.99
N VAL A 110 -19.60 14.66 20.18
CA VAL A 110 -18.93 14.58 21.48
C VAL A 110 -19.64 15.43 22.53
N SER A 111 -19.99 16.68 22.17
CA SER A 111 -20.74 17.57 23.06
C SER A 111 -22.11 16.99 23.44
N PHE A 112 -22.83 16.41 22.48
CA PHE A 112 -24.10 15.74 22.70
C PHE A 112 -23.95 14.59 23.72
N PHE A 113 -23.02 13.66 23.51
CA PHE A 113 -22.81 12.54 24.44
C PHE A 113 -22.45 13.00 25.87
N LEU A 114 -21.60 14.02 26.01
CA LEU A 114 -21.24 14.58 27.31
C LEU A 114 -22.46 15.19 28.02
N PHE A 115 -23.30 15.94 27.30
CA PHE A 115 -24.51 16.55 27.86
C PHE A 115 -25.51 15.49 28.36
N PHE A 116 -25.81 14.47 27.55
CA PHE A 116 -26.74 13.41 27.93
C PHE A 116 -26.20 12.55 29.07
N SER A 117 -24.91 12.24 29.08
CA SER A 117 -24.28 11.52 30.19
C SER A 117 -24.37 12.30 31.50
N HIS A 118 -24.13 13.62 31.48
CA HIS A 118 -24.25 14.48 32.66
C HIS A 118 -25.69 14.49 33.20
N ILE A 119 -26.69 14.62 32.32
CA ILE A 119 -28.12 14.54 32.72
C ILE A 119 -28.42 13.18 33.35
N LEU A 120 -27.95 12.09 32.76
CA LEU A 120 -28.18 10.74 33.26
C LEU A 120 -27.53 10.51 34.62
N VAL A 121 -26.30 10.98 34.82
CA VAL A 121 -25.59 10.93 36.11
C VAL A 121 -26.34 11.73 37.17
N VAL A 122 -26.73 12.97 36.88
CA VAL A 122 -27.51 13.79 37.83
C VAL A 122 -28.83 13.11 38.19
N ARG A 123 -29.56 12.59 37.20
CA ARG A 123 -30.81 11.85 37.44
C ARG A 123 -30.56 10.59 38.29
N CYS A 124 -29.48 9.87 38.03
CA CYS A 124 -29.09 8.68 38.79
C CYS A 124 -28.75 9.05 40.24
N ILE A 125 -28.02 10.14 40.47
CA ILE A 125 -27.71 10.63 41.82
C ILE A 125 -29.00 11.01 42.56
N VAL A 126 -29.89 11.78 41.92
CA VAL A 126 -31.15 12.19 42.55
C VAL A 126 -32.05 10.98 42.85
N SER A 127 -32.18 10.03 41.92
CA SER A 127 -33.00 8.83 42.15
C SER A 127 -32.42 7.94 43.24
N ARG A 128 -31.10 7.80 43.33
CA ARG A 128 -30.43 7.12 44.43
C ARG A 128 -30.68 7.84 45.75
N ARG A 129 -30.53 9.17 45.79
CA ARG A 129 -30.79 9.97 47.00
C ARG A 129 -32.24 9.86 47.48
N LYS A 130 -33.22 9.82 46.56
CA LYS A 130 -34.63 9.62 46.92
C LYS A 130 -34.87 8.24 47.55
N LYS A 131 -34.33 7.17 46.95
CA LYS A 131 -34.44 5.81 47.50
C LYS A 131 -33.85 5.68 48.90
N PHE A 132 -32.70 6.30 49.16
CA PHE A 132 -32.09 6.30 50.50
C PHE A 132 -32.83 7.19 51.51
N ALA A 133 -33.59 8.20 51.05
CA ALA A 133 -34.40 9.04 51.95
C ALA A 133 -35.67 8.30 52.41
N GLU A 134 -36.34 7.58 51.49
CA GLU A 134 -37.49 6.72 51.83
C GLU A 134 -37.10 5.62 52.83
N GLU A 135 -35.90 5.03 52.67
CA GLU A 135 -35.40 4.02 53.63
C GLU A 135 -35.10 4.61 55.01
N ILE A 136 -34.80 5.92 55.15
CA ILE A 136 -34.59 6.57 56.46
C ILE A 136 -35.92 6.89 57.15
N GLU A 137 -36.97 7.22 56.41
CA GLU A 137 -38.30 7.55 56.97
C GLU A 137 -39.04 6.32 57.52
N ASP A 138 -38.79 5.12 56.99
CA ASP A 138 -39.40 3.86 57.48
C ASP A 138 -38.76 3.32 58.79
N TRP A 139 -37.70 3.96 59.30
CA TRP A 139 -37.04 3.60 60.58
C TRP A 139 -37.44 4.47 61.78
N GLU A 140 -38.24 5.53 61.60
CA GLU A 140 -38.88 6.30 62.69
C GLU A 140 -40.30 5.80 62.99
#